data_AF-A0A1J5IN68-F1
#
_entry.id   AF-A0A1J5IN68-F1
#
_cell.length_a   1.000
_cell.length_b   1.000
_cell.length_c   1.000
_cell.angle_alpha   90.00
_cell.angle_beta   90.00
_cell.angle_gamma   90.00
#
_symmetry.space_group_name_H-M   'P 1'
#
loop_
_entity.id
_entity.type
_entity.pdbx_description
1 polymer ?
#
loop_
_entity_poly.entity_id
_entity_poly.type
_entity_poly.pdbx_seq_one_letter_code
_entity_poly.pdbx_strand_id
1 'polypeptide(L)'
;MLAAALKNIFNTREVLEIIEHSKDVAFCCAELSEYVDGVSRDEAYLIGLFHNGGALLLATKEPETYPKFFSLTNSSPISGVHKEIEKYGTSHMDIGILLGQRWKLPVEMLNVIMHHHTERNDMGQEKIRGMMAMVKISNMIVNEISLGSYITEEAKSYLKNAQQELLLDPETINQIRRILISSL
;
A
#
# COMPACT_ATOMS: atom_id res chain seq x y z
N MET A 1 -4.39 16.59 -8.20
CA MET A 1 -5.87 16.62 -8.36
C MET A 1 -6.56 15.40 -7.75
N LEU A 2 -6.10 14.16 -7.98
CA LEU A 2 -6.77 12.95 -7.48
C LEU A 2 -6.74 12.77 -5.94
N ALA A 3 -5.60 12.98 -5.29
CA ALA A 3 -5.52 12.94 -3.82
C ALA A 3 -6.44 13.99 -3.15
N ALA A 4 -6.60 15.17 -3.76
CA ALA A 4 -7.53 16.18 -3.28
C ALA A 4 -9.00 15.74 -3.41
N ALA A 5 -9.34 14.96 -4.45
CA ALA A 5 -10.66 14.37 -4.60
C ALA A 5 -10.96 13.34 -3.51
N LEU A 6 -9.97 12.51 -3.13
CA LEU A 6 -10.11 11.58 -2.00
C LEU A 6 -10.39 12.32 -0.68
N LYS A 7 -9.68 13.43 -0.40
CA LYS A 7 -9.93 14.27 0.78
C LYS A 7 -11.32 14.89 0.81
N ASN A 8 -11.90 15.18 -0.36
CA ASN A 8 -13.27 15.69 -0.44
C ASN A 8 -14.32 14.60 -0.19
N ILE A 9 -14.01 13.34 -0.53
CA ILE A 9 -14.88 12.19 -0.29
C ILE A 9 -14.79 11.75 1.18
N PHE A 10 -13.60 11.84 1.78
CA PHE A 10 -13.34 11.42 3.16
C PHE A 10 -12.73 12.58 3.97
N ASN A 11 -13.50 13.18 4.88
CA ASN A 11 -13.17 14.48 5.47
C ASN A 11 -12.93 14.49 7.00
N THR A 12 -12.63 13.34 7.61
CA THR A 12 -12.23 13.28 9.03
C THR A 12 -10.70 13.27 9.17
N ARG A 13 -10.19 13.80 10.28
CA ARG A 13 -8.75 13.90 10.54
C ARG A 13 -8.06 12.54 10.48
N GLU A 14 -8.73 11.54 11.00
CA GLU A 14 -8.26 10.16 11.10
C GLU A 14 -8.15 9.49 9.71
N VAL A 15 -8.96 9.93 8.75
CA VAL A 15 -8.84 9.48 7.36
C VAL A 15 -7.72 10.24 6.62
N LEU A 16 -7.40 11.47 7.03
CA LEU A 16 -6.30 12.23 6.41
C LEU A 16 -4.96 11.51 6.54
N GLU A 17 -4.68 10.84 7.66
CA GLU A 17 -3.44 10.08 7.85
C GLU A 17 -3.29 8.95 6.81
N ILE A 18 -4.38 8.22 6.53
CA ILE A 18 -4.40 7.16 5.52
C ILE A 18 -4.25 7.74 4.10
N ILE A 19 -4.82 8.93 3.85
CA ILE A 19 -4.68 9.62 2.56
C ILE A 19 -3.25 10.09 2.34
N GLU A 20 -2.61 10.70 3.34
CA GLU A 20 -1.21 11.13 3.25
C GLU A 20 -0.29 9.93 3.04
N HIS A 21 -0.49 8.86 3.81
CA HIS A 21 0.21 7.59 3.61
C HIS A 21 0.07 7.08 2.17
N SER A 22 -1.17 7.01 1.65
CA SER A 22 -1.42 6.51 0.29
C SER A 22 -0.80 7.42 -0.79
N LYS A 23 -0.73 8.73 -0.54
CA LYS A 23 -0.06 9.70 -1.43
C LYS A 23 1.45 9.48 -1.47
N ASP A 24 2.08 9.24 -0.32
CA ASP A 24 3.52 8.98 -0.24
C ASP A 24 3.86 7.60 -0.84
N VAL A 25 2.99 6.60 -0.64
CA VAL A 25 3.11 5.29 -1.31
C VAL A 25 2.97 5.44 -2.83
N ALA A 26 2.03 6.26 -3.31
CA ALA A 26 1.87 6.56 -4.73
C ALA A 26 3.12 7.20 -5.33
N PHE A 27 3.76 8.12 -4.61
CA PHE A 27 5.02 8.71 -5.01
C PHE A 27 6.12 7.65 -5.13
N CYS A 28 6.32 6.82 -4.10
CA CYS A 28 7.32 5.74 -4.16
C CYS A 28 7.04 4.72 -5.26
N CYS A 29 5.78 4.37 -5.52
CA CYS A 29 5.42 3.49 -6.63
C CYS A 29 5.79 4.11 -7.98
N ALA A 30 5.56 5.42 -8.15
CA ALA A 30 5.93 6.12 -9.37
C ALA A 30 7.46 6.11 -9.60
N GLU A 31 8.26 6.27 -8.55
CA GLU A 31 9.73 6.12 -8.61
C GLU A 31 10.15 4.69 -8.94
N LEU A 32 9.47 3.68 -8.36
CA LEU A 32 9.79 2.26 -8.59
C LEU A 32 9.27 1.70 -9.92
N SER A 33 8.45 2.46 -10.66
CA SER A 33 7.78 1.97 -11.87
C SER A 33 8.74 1.47 -12.95
N GLU A 34 9.94 2.04 -13.05
CA GLU A 34 10.96 1.62 -14.03
C GLU A 34 11.50 0.20 -13.79
N TYR A 35 11.28 -0.36 -12.60
CA TYR A 35 11.68 -1.72 -12.24
C TYR A 35 10.58 -2.76 -12.46
N VAL A 36 9.42 -2.35 -13.00
CA VAL A 36 8.30 -3.24 -13.27
C VAL A 36 7.94 -3.19 -14.74
N ASP A 37 8.20 -4.28 -15.45
CA ASP A 37 7.92 -4.36 -16.89
C ASP A 37 6.43 -4.15 -17.21
N GLY A 38 6.18 -3.37 -18.26
CA GLY A 38 4.83 -3.08 -18.72
C GLY A 38 3.97 -2.22 -17.77
N VAL A 39 4.57 -1.54 -16.78
CA VAL A 39 3.88 -0.60 -15.88
C VAL A 39 4.37 0.82 -16.13
N SER A 40 3.45 1.71 -16.53
CA SER A 40 3.76 3.13 -16.62
C SER A 40 3.85 3.78 -15.24
N ARG A 41 4.57 4.91 -15.17
CA ARG A 41 4.64 5.74 -13.95
C ARG A 41 3.27 6.18 -13.44
N ASP A 42 2.35 6.50 -14.35
CA ASP A 42 0.97 6.88 -14.01
C ASP A 42 0.19 5.68 -13.45
N GLU A 43 0.29 4.49 -14.05
CA GLU A 43 -0.32 3.27 -13.50
C GLU A 43 0.21 2.97 -12.09
N ALA A 44 1.53 3.08 -11.90
CA ALA A 44 2.18 2.87 -10.61
C ALA A 44 1.71 3.87 -9.54
N TYR A 45 1.60 5.15 -9.91
CA TYR A 45 1.05 6.18 -9.01
C TYR A 45 -0.40 5.87 -8.64
N LEU A 46 -1.24 5.50 -9.60
CA LEU A 46 -2.65 5.20 -9.36
C LEU A 46 -2.84 4.00 -8.43
N ILE A 47 -2.10 2.91 -8.62
CA ILE A 47 -2.21 1.75 -7.72
C ILE A 47 -1.74 2.10 -6.31
N GLY A 48 -0.63 2.85 -6.17
CA GLY A 48 -0.17 3.31 -4.86
C GLY A 48 -1.18 4.25 -4.18
N LEU A 49 -1.91 5.06 -4.93
CA LEU A 49 -2.94 5.94 -4.36
C LEU A 49 -4.20 5.18 -3.91
N PHE A 50 -4.59 4.13 -4.63
CA PHE A 50 -5.87 3.44 -4.42
C PHE A 50 -5.78 2.14 -3.61
N HIS A 51 -4.58 1.59 -3.38
CA HIS A 51 -4.44 0.27 -2.74
C HIS A 51 -5.13 0.17 -1.37
N ASN A 52 -5.10 1.26 -0.58
CA ASN A 52 -5.75 1.36 0.73
C ASN A 52 -7.17 1.93 0.68
N GLY A 53 -7.84 1.91 -0.49
CA GLY A 53 -9.18 2.47 -0.64
C GLY A 53 -10.21 1.87 0.33
N GLY A 54 -10.10 0.58 0.65
CA GLY A 54 -10.97 -0.05 1.65
C GLY A 54 -10.70 0.42 3.08
N ALA A 55 -9.45 0.75 3.41
CA ALA A 55 -9.06 1.27 4.71
C ALA A 55 -9.65 2.67 4.94
N LEU A 56 -9.71 3.51 3.89
CA LEU A 56 -10.42 4.81 3.94
C LEU A 56 -11.90 4.64 4.29
N LEU A 57 -12.57 3.63 3.73
CA LEU A 57 -13.98 3.38 4.02
C LEU A 57 -14.20 2.87 5.45
N LEU A 58 -13.35 1.95 5.92
CA LEU A 58 -13.39 1.47 7.30
C LEU A 58 -13.11 2.59 8.30
N ALA A 59 -12.13 3.45 8.03
CA ALA A 59 -11.84 4.65 8.82
C ALA A 59 -13.01 5.64 8.84
N THR A 60 -13.78 5.75 7.76
CA THR A 60 -14.98 6.60 7.75
C THR A 60 -16.12 6.01 8.59
N LYS A 61 -16.20 4.68 8.65
CA LYS A 61 -17.20 3.96 9.47
C LYS A 61 -16.84 4.02 10.96
N GLU A 62 -15.55 3.89 11.27
CA GLU A 62 -15.01 3.81 12.64
C GLU A 62 -13.77 4.71 12.81
N PRO A 63 -13.93 6.05 12.78
CA PRO A 63 -12.80 6.98 12.77
C PRO A 63 -11.92 6.89 14.01
N GLU A 64 -12.49 6.59 15.19
CA GLU A 64 -11.72 6.57 16.45
C GLU A 64 -10.93 5.26 16.67
N THR A 65 -11.36 4.16 16.05
CA THR A 65 -10.85 2.81 16.34
C THR A 65 -10.06 2.22 15.19
N TYR A 66 -10.53 2.39 13.96
CA TYR A 66 -9.93 1.76 12.79
C TYR A 66 -8.48 2.22 12.49
N PRO A 67 -8.09 3.50 12.65
CA PRO A 67 -6.70 3.92 12.40
C PRO A 67 -5.67 3.12 13.20
N LYS A 68 -6.03 2.59 14.37
CA LYS A 68 -5.16 1.72 15.18
C LYS A 68 -4.89 0.38 14.50
N PHE A 69 -5.89 -0.18 13.81
CA PHE A 69 -5.72 -1.38 13.00
C PHE A 69 -4.87 -1.10 11.77
N PHE A 70 -5.08 0.06 11.13
CA PHE A 70 -4.24 0.49 10.01
C PHE A 70 -2.76 0.68 10.41
N SER A 71 -2.48 1.29 11.57
CA SER A 71 -1.10 1.36 12.08
C SER A 71 -0.51 -0.02 12.37
N LEU A 72 -1.34 -0.99 12.77
CA LEU A 72 -0.92 -2.36 13.00
C LEU A 72 -0.60 -3.09 11.70
N THR A 73 -1.39 -2.91 10.64
CA THR A 73 -1.07 -3.45 9.30
C THR A 73 0.21 -2.82 8.75
N ASN A 74 0.52 -1.58 9.12
CA ASN A 74 1.78 -0.95 8.74
C ASN A 74 3.01 -1.54 9.45
N SER A 75 2.85 -1.94 10.72
CA SER A 75 3.94 -2.53 11.52
C SER A 75 4.07 -4.04 11.32
N SER A 76 2.97 -4.70 10.99
CA SER A 76 2.82 -6.16 10.83
C SER A 76 1.85 -6.42 9.68
N PRO A 77 2.33 -6.38 8.42
CA PRO A 77 1.51 -6.41 7.22
C PRO A 77 0.56 -7.61 7.08
N ILE A 78 0.97 -8.78 7.53
CA ILE A 78 0.21 -10.03 7.44
C ILE A 78 -0.66 -10.21 8.68
N SER A 79 -0.07 -10.17 9.88
CA SER A 79 -0.80 -10.43 11.12
C SER A 79 -1.74 -9.29 11.51
N GLY A 80 -1.44 -8.06 11.12
CA GLY A 80 -2.35 -6.92 11.26
C GLY A 80 -3.64 -7.11 10.46
N VAL A 81 -3.56 -7.65 9.24
CA VAL A 81 -4.73 -7.96 8.42
C VAL A 81 -5.57 -9.08 9.05
N HIS A 82 -4.93 -10.11 9.60
CA HIS A 82 -5.67 -11.15 10.32
C HIS A 82 -6.48 -10.58 11.50
N LYS A 83 -5.89 -9.66 12.27
CA LYS A 83 -6.60 -8.97 13.38
C LYS A 83 -7.71 -8.06 12.89
N GLU A 84 -7.53 -7.40 11.75
CA GLU A 84 -8.59 -6.64 11.09
C GLU A 84 -9.77 -7.56 10.74
N ILE A 85 -9.50 -8.72 10.11
CA ILE A 85 -10.52 -9.71 9.76
C ILE A 85 -11.21 -10.27 11.02
N GLU A 86 -10.48 -10.59 12.08
CA GLU A 86 -11.06 -11.06 13.35
C GLU A 86 -12.03 -10.03 13.95
N LYS A 87 -11.74 -8.74 13.81
CA LYS A 87 -12.56 -7.65 14.35
C LYS A 87 -13.77 -7.32 13.47
N TYR A 88 -13.58 -7.24 12.15
CA TYR A 88 -14.56 -6.70 11.21
C TYR A 88 -15.25 -7.76 10.34
N GLY A 89 -14.77 -9.00 10.36
CA GLY A 89 -15.25 -10.08 9.49
C GLY A 89 -14.85 -9.93 8.01
N THR A 90 -13.98 -8.96 7.71
CA THR A 90 -13.51 -8.62 6.36
C THR A 90 -12.17 -7.90 6.48
N SER A 91 -11.38 -7.87 5.39
CA SER A 91 -10.19 -7.03 5.30
C SER A 91 -10.46 -5.73 4.53
N HIS A 92 -9.57 -4.76 4.66
CA HIS A 92 -9.56 -3.58 3.80
C HIS A 92 -9.29 -3.92 2.33
N MET A 93 -8.61 -5.04 2.04
CA MET A 93 -8.37 -5.51 0.68
C MET A 93 -9.69 -5.90 0.00
N ASP A 94 -10.54 -6.69 0.70
CA ASP A 94 -11.85 -7.12 0.19
C ASP A 94 -12.75 -5.92 -0.13
N ILE A 95 -12.80 -4.94 0.79
CA ILE A 95 -13.55 -3.70 0.59
C ILE A 95 -12.93 -2.88 -0.56
N GLY A 96 -11.60 -2.85 -0.64
CA GLY A 96 -10.85 -2.19 -1.71
C GLY A 96 -11.24 -2.71 -3.09
N ILE A 97 -11.50 -4.02 -3.24
CA ILE A 97 -11.98 -4.59 -4.51
C ILE A 97 -13.36 -4.06 -4.89
N LEU A 98 -14.31 -4.04 -3.95
CA LEU A 98 -15.65 -3.52 -4.21
C LEU A 98 -15.60 -2.05 -4.65
N LEU A 99 -14.72 -1.28 -4.01
CA LEU A 99 -14.51 0.13 -4.36
C LEU A 99 -13.84 0.29 -5.73
N GLY A 100 -12.78 -0.48 -6.00
CA GLY A 100 -12.06 -0.47 -7.26
C GLY A 100 -12.93 -0.89 -8.45
N GLN A 101 -13.81 -1.88 -8.26
CA GLN A 101 -14.81 -2.27 -9.26
C GLN A 101 -15.78 -1.13 -9.57
N ARG A 102 -16.25 -0.42 -8.54
CA ARG A 102 -17.13 0.74 -8.70
C ARG A 102 -16.44 1.91 -9.43
N TRP A 103 -15.14 2.07 -9.21
CA TRP A 103 -14.30 3.04 -9.92
C TRP A 103 -13.82 2.56 -11.30
N LYS A 104 -14.14 1.31 -11.68
CA LYS A 104 -13.73 0.68 -12.93
C LYS A 104 -12.21 0.63 -13.10
N LEU A 105 -11.49 0.33 -12.02
CA LEU A 105 -10.05 0.12 -12.08
C LEU A 105 -9.71 -1.12 -12.94
N PRO A 106 -8.55 -1.13 -13.63
CA PRO A 106 -8.05 -2.28 -14.36
C PRO A 106 -7.97 -3.55 -13.49
N VAL A 107 -8.19 -4.72 -14.09
CA VAL A 107 -8.21 -6.00 -13.37
C VAL A 107 -6.87 -6.29 -12.70
N GLU A 108 -5.76 -5.86 -13.28
CA GLU A 108 -4.41 -5.98 -12.73
C GLU A 108 -4.29 -5.19 -11.42
N MET A 109 -4.85 -3.97 -11.37
CA MET A 109 -4.89 -3.16 -10.15
C MET A 109 -5.76 -3.80 -9.08
N LEU A 110 -6.90 -4.40 -9.46
CA LEU A 110 -7.74 -5.15 -8.53
C LEU A 110 -6.98 -6.35 -7.94
N ASN A 111 -6.23 -7.10 -8.74
CA ASN A 111 -5.41 -8.19 -8.21
C ASN A 111 -4.35 -7.69 -7.21
N VAL A 112 -3.70 -6.55 -7.50
CA VAL A 112 -2.75 -5.93 -6.56
C VAL A 112 -3.45 -5.52 -5.25
N ILE A 113 -4.61 -4.86 -5.33
CA ILE A 113 -5.41 -4.47 -4.16
C ILE A 113 -5.77 -5.70 -3.31
N MET A 114 -6.20 -6.79 -3.93
CA MET A 114 -6.66 -7.98 -3.21
C MET A 114 -5.54 -8.70 -2.47
N HIS A 115 -4.31 -8.64 -2.98
CA HIS A 115 -3.24 -9.56 -2.59
C HIS A 115 -1.98 -8.87 -2.07
N HIS A 116 -1.98 -7.55 -1.90
CA HIS A 116 -0.78 -6.84 -1.45
C HIS A 116 -0.31 -7.26 -0.05
N HIS A 117 -1.19 -7.74 0.85
CA HIS A 117 -0.80 -8.32 2.14
C HIS A 117 -0.64 -9.85 2.15
N THR A 118 -0.35 -10.49 1.02
CA THR A 118 -0.02 -11.93 0.97
C THR A 118 1.46 -12.19 1.19
N GLU A 119 1.85 -13.30 1.83
CA GLU A 119 3.26 -13.63 2.07
C GLU A 119 4.02 -13.93 0.78
N ARG A 120 3.40 -14.71 -0.11
CA ARG A 120 3.92 -15.08 -1.41
C ARG A 120 2.86 -14.84 -2.46
N ASN A 121 3.30 -14.38 -3.61
CA ASN A 121 2.45 -14.25 -4.75
C ASN A 121 2.77 -15.36 -5.76
N ASP A 122 1.87 -16.33 -5.84
CA ASP A 122 1.93 -17.44 -6.79
C ASP A 122 1.19 -17.14 -8.10
N MET A 123 0.76 -15.89 -8.32
CA MET A 123 0.14 -15.50 -9.58
C MET A 123 1.09 -15.72 -10.76
N GLY A 124 0.59 -16.42 -11.79
CA GLY A 124 1.33 -16.68 -13.03
C GLY A 124 1.62 -15.46 -13.90
N GLN A 125 1.25 -14.24 -13.47
CA GLN A 125 1.39 -13.01 -14.27
C GLN A 125 2.49 -12.10 -13.72
N GLU A 126 3.61 -12.01 -14.43
CA GLU A 126 4.81 -11.25 -14.04
C GLU A 126 4.51 -9.78 -13.71
N LYS A 127 3.76 -9.08 -14.57
CA LYS A 127 3.35 -7.68 -14.34
C LYS A 127 2.66 -7.50 -12.98
N ILE A 128 1.71 -8.38 -12.64
CA ILE A 128 0.96 -8.28 -11.38
C ILE A 128 1.88 -8.55 -10.18
N ARG A 129 2.79 -9.51 -10.29
CA ARG A 129 3.77 -9.78 -9.23
C ARG A 129 4.68 -8.60 -8.98
N GLY A 130 5.19 -7.99 -10.05
CA GLY A 130 6.03 -6.81 -9.97
C GLY A 130 5.28 -5.61 -9.38
N MET A 131 4.04 -5.37 -9.81
CA MET A 131 3.20 -4.30 -9.23
C MET A 131 2.95 -4.50 -7.74
N MET A 132 2.68 -5.74 -7.29
CA MET A 132 2.53 -6.01 -5.86
C MET A 132 3.83 -5.81 -5.10
N ALA A 133 4.96 -6.33 -5.59
CA ALA A 133 6.24 -6.12 -4.94
C ALA A 133 6.58 -4.62 -4.82
N MET A 134 6.31 -3.84 -5.86
CA MET A 134 6.45 -2.38 -5.84
C MET A 134 5.59 -1.72 -4.75
N VAL A 135 4.31 -2.09 -4.63
CA VAL A 135 3.42 -1.58 -3.57
C VAL A 135 3.88 -2.00 -2.18
N LYS A 136 4.36 -3.24 -2.01
CA LYS A 136 4.92 -3.75 -0.75
C LYS A 136 6.13 -2.95 -0.30
N ILE A 137 7.10 -2.74 -1.20
CA ILE A 137 8.31 -1.95 -0.93
C ILE A 137 7.93 -0.51 -0.58
N SER A 138 7.05 0.10 -1.38
CA SER A 138 6.61 1.48 -1.17
C SER A 138 5.92 1.68 0.18
N ASN A 139 5.02 0.76 0.57
CA ASN A 139 4.41 0.76 1.89
C ASN A 139 5.46 0.70 3.00
N MET A 140 6.45 -0.18 2.88
CA MET A 140 7.49 -0.32 3.89
C MET A 140 8.37 0.93 4.00
N ILE A 141 8.75 1.54 2.88
CA ILE A 141 9.53 2.79 2.88
C ILE A 141 8.77 3.90 3.63
N VAL A 142 7.47 4.07 3.34
CA VAL A 142 6.64 5.09 3.99
C VAL A 142 6.45 4.78 5.48
N ASN A 143 6.17 3.51 5.81
CA ASN A 143 5.97 3.07 7.19
C ASN A 143 7.20 3.31 8.08
N GLU A 144 8.41 3.06 7.56
CA GLU A 144 9.67 3.31 8.29
C GLU A 144 9.84 4.78 8.65
N ILE A 145 9.44 5.69 7.75
CA ILE A 145 9.53 7.14 7.98
C ILE A 145 8.49 7.58 9.00
N SER A 146 7.26 7.06 8.91
CA SER A 146 6.16 7.46 9.79
C SER A 146 6.24 6.85 11.20
N LEU A 147 6.72 5.61 11.34
CA LEU A 147 6.73 4.87 12.61
C LEU A 147 8.09 4.88 13.33
N GLY A 148 9.15 5.35 12.67
CA GLY A 148 10.51 5.33 13.21
C GLY A 148 11.10 3.91 13.31
N SER A 149 11.99 3.67 14.28
CA SER A 149 12.87 2.49 14.32
C SER A 149 12.21 1.15 14.69
N TYR A 150 10.90 1.09 14.93
CA TYR A 150 10.25 -0.16 15.33
C TYR A 150 9.71 -0.91 14.11
N ILE A 151 10.51 -1.85 13.61
CA ILE A 151 10.16 -2.75 12.49
C ILE A 151 10.12 -4.18 13.01
N THR A 152 8.98 -4.86 12.85
CA THR A 152 8.84 -6.27 13.22
C THR A 152 9.63 -7.19 12.28
N GLU A 153 9.94 -8.42 12.71
CA GLU A 153 10.55 -9.42 11.82
C GLU A 153 9.65 -9.76 10.62
N GLU A 154 8.33 -9.70 10.82
CA GLU A 154 7.33 -9.86 9.77
C GLU A 154 7.48 -8.78 8.68
N ALA A 155 7.58 -7.51 9.10
CA ALA A 155 7.79 -6.39 8.20
C ALA A 155 9.13 -6.47 7.44
N LYS A 156 10.21 -6.93 8.10
CA LYS A 156 11.49 -7.19 7.43
C LYS A 156 11.40 -8.29 6.38
N SER A 157 10.72 -9.39 6.70
CA SER A 157 10.49 -10.49 5.77
C SER A 157 9.65 -10.05 4.58
N TYR A 158 8.60 -9.27 4.84
CA TYR A 158 7.72 -8.69 3.84
C TYR A 158 8.47 -7.80 2.84
N LEU A 159 9.32 -6.89 3.34
CA LEU A 159 10.19 -6.07 2.50
C LEU A 159 11.18 -6.92 1.68
N LYS A 160 11.84 -7.87 2.34
CA LYS A 160 12.86 -8.73 1.71
C LYS A 160 12.27 -9.56 0.56
N ASN A 161 11.09 -10.14 0.74
CA ASN A 161 10.43 -10.93 -0.29
C ASN A 161 10.07 -10.07 -1.51
N ALA A 162 9.57 -8.85 -1.27
CA ALA A 162 9.24 -7.92 -2.36
C ALA A 162 10.50 -7.42 -3.08
N GLN A 163 11.57 -7.13 -2.35
CA GLN A 163 12.87 -6.78 -2.92
C GLN A 163 13.41 -7.89 -3.83
N GLN A 164 13.29 -9.14 -3.40
CA GLN A 164 13.71 -10.30 -4.19
C GLN A 164 12.89 -10.48 -5.47
N GLU A 165 11.58 -10.25 -5.42
CA GLU A 165 10.70 -10.33 -6.60
C GLU A 165 11.12 -9.34 -7.70
N LEU A 166 11.54 -8.12 -7.32
CA LEU A 166 12.00 -7.09 -8.26
C LEU A 166 13.51 -7.10 -8.52
N LEU A 167 14.25 -8.03 -7.92
CA LEU A 167 15.71 -8.13 -8.03
C LEU A 167 16.44 -6.81 -7.71
N LEU A 168 15.91 -6.04 -6.75
CA LEU A 168 16.45 -4.72 -6.41
C LEU A 168 17.67 -4.81 -5.50
N ASP A 169 18.67 -3.97 -5.78
CA ASP A 169 19.77 -3.73 -4.86
C ASP A 169 19.26 -2.99 -3.61
N PRO A 170 19.76 -3.31 -2.40
CA PRO A 170 19.38 -2.59 -1.18
C PRO A 170 19.57 -1.06 -1.28
N GLU A 171 20.55 -0.59 -2.07
CA GLU A 171 20.78 0.85 -2.24
C GLU A 171 19.66 1.53 -3.04
N THR A 172 18.96 0.84 -3.95
CA THR A 172 17.78 1.41 -4.64
C THR A 172 16.68 1.77 -3.63
N ILE A 173 16.40 0.90 -2.65
CA ILE A 173 15.44 1.17 -1.58
C ILE A 173 15.91 2.37 -0.74
N ASN A 174 17.20 2.44 -0.44
CA ASN A 174 17.78 3.58 0.28
C ASN A 174 17.66 4.90 -0.48
N GLN A 175 17.88 4.87 -1.80
CA GLN A 175 17.74 6.04 -2.67
C GLN A 175 16.31 6.55 -2.67
N ILE A 176 15.31 5.68 -2.88
CA ILE A 176 13.90 6.07 -2.86
C ILE A 176 13.48 6.59 -1.48
N ARG A 177 13.98 5.99 -0.40
CA ARG A 177 13.78 6.51 0.96
C ARG A 177 14.29 7.95 1.10
N ARG A 178 15.50 8.24 0.60
CA ARG A 178 16.08 9.61 0.63
C ARG A 178 15.27 10.58 -0.22
N ILE A 179 14.82 10.16 -1.40
CA ILE A 179 14.00 10.99 -2.29
C ILE A 179 12.68 11.34 -1.60
N LEU A 180 11.99 10.36 -1.02
CA LEU A 180 10.74 10.60 -0.28
C LEU A 180 10.96 11.60 0.86
N ILE A 181 11.98 11.40 1.70
CA ILE A 181 12.31 12.33 2.80
C ILE A 181 12.55 13.76 2.29
N SER A 182 13.20 13.92 1.13
CA SER A 182 13.45 15.26 0.55
C SER A 182 12.21 15.93 -0.04
N SER A 183 11.11 15.18 -0.21
CA SER A 183 9.85 15.65 -0.79
C SER A 183 8.75 15.96 0.24
N LEU A 184 8.99 15.65 1.52
CA LEU A 184 8.12 15.95 2.66
C LEU A 184 8.34 17.39 3.16
#